data_AF-A0A2W0ENP5-F1
#
_entry.id   AF-A0A2W0ENP5-F1
#
_cell.length_a   1.000
_cell.length_b   1.000
_cell.length_c   1.000
_cell.angle_alpha   90.00
_cell.angle_beta   90.00
_cell.angle_gamma   90.00
#
_symmetry.space_group_name_H-M   'P 1'
#
loop_
_entity.id
_entity.type
_entity.pdbx_description
1 polymer ?
#
loop_
_entity_poly.entity_id
_entity_poly.type
_entity_poly.pdbx_seq_one_letter_code
_entity_poly.pdbx_strand_id
1 'polypeptide(L)'
;VNARLLAKRGPTFLLARAVWVYLAAGLALLAVSALHPAQLWPLLIPLFICIASLGCISPNAAACAMNGQGARAGSASALLGCLQFSVAAGASALVGVLHDGSAVPMAMVISLCGILVVSAAMLTRRLQNARALAQAQV
;
A
#
# COMPACT_ATOMS: atom_id res chain seq x y z
N VAL A 1 10.45 4.95 -15.54
CA VAL A 1 10.66 3.48 -15.37
C VAL A 1 9.34 2.73 -15.21
N ASN A 2 8.47 3.10 -14.25
CA ASN A 2 7.16 2.48 -14.02
C ASN A 2 6.32 2.33 -15.31
N ALA A 3 6.17 3.41 -16.10
CA ALA A 3 5.46 3.40 -17.39
C ALA A 3 6.01 2.39 -18.42
N ARG A 4 7.34 2.16 -18.45
CA ARG A 4 7.97 1.19 -19.37
C ARG A 4 7.76 -0.27 -18.92
N LEU A 5 7.65 -0.53 -17.61
CA LEU A 5 7.35 -1.87 -17.08
C LEU A 5 5.86 -2.20 -17.20
N LEU A 6 4.97 -1.21 -17.01
CA LEU A 6 3.52 -1.33 -17.22
C LEU A 6 3.18 -1.84 -18.61
N ALA A 7 3.83 -1.27 -19.63
CA ALA A 7 3.65 -1.65 -21.03
C ALA A 7 4.02 -3.12 -21.34
N LYS A 8 4.83 -3.79 -20.49
CA LYS A 8 5.31 -5.15 -20.74
C LYS A 8 4.68 -6.23 -19.86
N ARG A 9 4.23 -5.91 -18.64
CA ARG A 9 3.77 -6.93 -17.66
C ARG A 9 2.44 -6.62 -16.96
N GLY A 10 1.80 -5.50 -17.31
CA GLY A 10 0.53 -5.08 -16.74
C GLY A 10 0.65 -4.41 -15.34
N PRO A 11 -0.29 -3.52 -14.99
CA PRO A 11 -0.27 -2.77 -13.71
C PRO A 11 -0.34 -3.68 -12.48
N THR A 12 -1.13 -4.74 -12.57
CA THR A 12 -1.44 -5.66 -11.46
C THR A 12 -0.23 -6.48 -11.02
N PHE A 13 0.66 -6.85 -11.94
CA PHE A 13 1.88 -7.61 -11.60
C PHE A 13 2.87 -6.76 -10.80
N LEU A 14 3.08 -5.51 -11.22
CA LEU A 14 3.99 -4.58 -10.53
C LEU A 14 3.42 -4.17 -9.18
N LEU A 15 2.12 -3.89 -9.11
CA LEU A 15 1.44 -3.53 -7.88
C LEU A 15 1.55 -4.63 -6.84
N ALA A 16 1.30 -5.90 -7.22
CA ALA A 16 1.43 -7.03 -6.32
C ALA A 16 2.83 -7.18 -5.73
N ARG A 17 3.88 -7.00 -6.56
CA ARG A 17 5.27 -7.11 -6.08
C ARG A 17 5.68 -5.94 -5.20
N ALA A 18 5.30 -4.71 -5.57
CA ALA A 18 5.58 -3.51 -4.77
C ALA A 18 4.90 -3.58 -3.39
N VAL A 19 3.67 -4.11 -3.32
CA VAL A 19 2.94 -4.32 -2.07
C VAL A 19 3.66 -5.31 -1.14
N TRP A 20 4.21 -6.41 -1.66
CA TRP A 20 5.02 -7.35 -0.86
C TRP A 20 6.32 -6.73 -0.37
N VAL A 21 7.00 -5.95 -1.22
CA VAL A 21 8.23 -5.22 -0.82
C VAL A 21 7.91 -4.20 0.27
N TYR A 22 6.80 -3.47 0.14
CA TYR A 22 6.34 -2.52 1.14
C TYR A 22 6.06 -3.20 2.50
N LEU A 23 5.38 -4.35 2.51
CA LEU A 23 5.16 -5.12 3.74
C LEU A 23 6.48 -5.58 4.37
N ALA A 24 7.39 -6.14 3.57
CA ALA A 24 8.69 -6.60 4.07
C ALA A 24 9.52 -5.45 4.66
N ALA A 25 9.54 -4.30 4.00
CA ALA A 25 10.21 -3.11 4.50
C ALA A 25 9.55 -2.53 5.76
N GLY A 26 8.22 -2.54 5.85
CA GLY A 26 7.49 -2.14 7.05
C GLY A 26 7.79 -3.04 8.25
N LEU A 27 7.79 -4.36 8.05
CA LEU A 27 8.15 -5.32 9.11
C LEU A 27 9.62 -5.20 9.52
N ALA A 28 10.52 -4.98 8.57
CA ALA A 28 11.92 -4.70 8.87
C ALA A 28 12.08 -3.40 9.68
N LEU A 29 11.34 -2.34 9.31
CA LEU A 29 11.31 -1.09 10.07
C LEU A 29 10.81 -1.34 11.49
N LEU A 30 9.74 -2.13 11.68
CA LEU A 30 9.21 -2.46 12.99
C LEU A 30 10.20 -3.26 13.84
N ALA A 31 10.86 -4.26 13.25
CA ALA A 31 11.88 -5.06 13.93
C ALA A 31 13.08 -4.21 14.36
N VAL A 32 13.57 -3.32 13.48
CA VAL A 32 14.67 -2.40 13.80
C VAL A 32 14.26 -1.39 14.86
N SER A 33 13.05 -0.81 14.77
CA SER A 33 12.53 0.13 15.77
C SER A 33 12.36 -0.52 17.15
N ALA A 34 11.98 -1.80 17.21
CA ALA A 34 11.83 -2.54 18.46
C ALA A 34 13.15 -2.75 19.22
N LEU A 35 14.30 -2.65 18.54
CA LEU A 35 15.62 -2.73 19.16
C LEU A 35 16.07 -1.40 19.81
N HIS A 36 15.24 -0.36 19.77
CA HIS A 36 15.54 0.98 20.30
C HIS A 36 16.94 1.50 19.93
N PRO A 37 17.29 1.57 18.64
CA PRO A 37 18.62 2.01 18.21
C PRO A 37 18.86 3.47 18.62
N ALA A 38 20.06 3.75 19.13
CA ALA A 38 20.47 5.11 19.52
C ALA A 38 20.70 6.02 18.29
N GLN A 39 20.97 5.42 17.12
CA GLN A 39 21.21 6.12 15.87
C GLN A 39 20.01 5.96 14.92
N LEU A 40 19.68 7.02 14.19
CA LEU A 40 18.58 7.04 13.22
C LEU A 40 18.90 6.32 11.91
N TRP A 41 20.19 6.11 11.63
CA TRP A 41 20.67 5.54 10.37
C TRP A 41 20.04 4.18 10.00
N PRO A 42 19.89 3.20 10.92
CA PRO A 42 19.30 1.90 10.61
C PRO A 42 17.81 1.98 10.21
N LEU A 43 17.08 3.01 10.64
CA LEU A 43 15.67 3.21 10.26
C LEU A 43 15.54 3.79 8.86
N LEU A 44 16.54 4.54 8.40
CA LEU A 44 16.50 5.24 7.12
C LEU A 44 16.38 4.28 5.93
N ILE A 45 17.08 3.15 5.99
CA ILE A 45 17.10 2.14 4.92
C ILE A 45 15.71 1.54 4.67
N PRO A 46 15.03 0.94 5.67
CA PRO A 46 13.70 0.39 5.47
C PRO A 46 12.67 1.48 5.16
N LEU A 47 12.79 2.67 5.76
CA LEU A 47 11.92 3.81 5.43
C LEU A 47 12.04 4.24 3.97
N PHE A 48 13.28 4.32 3.45
CA PHE A 48 13.53 4.64 2.04
C PHE A 48 12.87 3.62 1.11
N ILE A 49 12.96 2.34 1.42
CA ILE A 49 12.32 1.27 0.63
C ILE A 49 10.80 1.39 0.69
N CYS A 50 10.22 1.70 1.85
CA CYS A 50 8.78 1.97 2.00
C CYS A 50 8.33 3.13 1.09
N ILE A 51 9.03 4.27 1.14
CA ILE A 51 8.68 5.46 0.34
C ILE A 51 8.87 5.19 -1.17
N ALA A 52 9.97 4.54 -1.55
CA ALA A 52 10.23 4.17 -2.94
C ALA A 52 9.14 3.22 -3.50
N SER A 53 8.68 2.28 -2.67
CA SER A 53 7.58 1.38 -3.02
C SER A 53 6.25 2.14 -3.14
N LEU A 54 5.97 3.08 -2.23
CA LEU A 54 4.77 3.90 -2.24
C LEU A 54 4.66 4.75 -3.53
N GLY A 55 5.78 5.31 -4.00
CA GLY A 55 5.85 6.04 -5.27
C GLY A 55 5.49 5.18 -6.50
N CYS A 56 5.66 3.86 -6.42
CA CYS A 56 5.17 2.94 -7.44
C CYS A 56 3.70 2.55 -7.21
N ILE A 57 3.29 2.31 -5.96
CA ILE A 57 1.94 1.84 -5.62
C ILE A 57 0.89 2.91 -5.91
N SER A 58 1.10 4.15 -5.46
CA SER A 58 0.11 5.24 -5.54
C SER A 58 -0.43 5.49 -6.96
N PRO A 59 0.41 5.76 -8.00
CA PRO A 59 -0.10 6.02 -9.34
C PRO A 59 -0.72 4.77 -10.01
N ASN A 60 -0.21 3.58 -9.72
CA ASN A 60 -0.74 2.33 -10.29
C ASN A 60 -2.09 1.95 -9.67
N ALA A 61 -2.24 2.12 -8.36
CA ALA A 61 -3.50 1.87 -7.66
C ALA A 61 -4.59 2.85 -8.11
N ALA A 62 -4.24 4.14 -8.23
CA ALA A 62 -5.15 5.16 -8.75
C ALA A 62 -5.59 4.85 -10.19
N ALA A 63 -4.64 4.48 -11.07
CA ALA A 63 -4.95 4.10 -12.44
C ALA A 63 -5.87 2.87 -12.52
N CYS A 64 -5.62 1.84 -11.70
CA CYS A 64 -6.48 0.66 -11.62
C CYS A 64 -7.90 1.01 -11.14
N ALA A 65 -8.03 1.88 -10.15
CA ALA A 65 -9.34 2.26 -9.60
C ALA A 65 -10.16 3.14 -10.56
N MET A 66 -9.48 3.97 -11.36
CA MET A 66 -10.13 4.80 -12.38
C MET A 66 -10.38 4.08 -13.71
N ASN A 67 -9.77 2.91 -13.92
CA ASN A 67 -9.96 2.14 -15.14
C ASN A 67 -11.44 1.77 -15.34
N GLY A 68 -12.01 2.14 -16.49
CA GLY A 68 -13.42 1.90 -16.81
C GLY A 68 -14.41 2.92 -16.23
N GLN A 69 -13.96 3.98 -15.55
CA GLN A 69 -14.86 4.98 -14.96
C GLN A 69 -15.38 6.05 -15.93
N GLY A 70 -14.84 6.16 -17.15
CA GLY A 70 -15.40 6.94 -18.28
C GLY A 70 -16.06 8.27 -17.90
N ALA A 71 -17.36 8.41 -18.18
CA ALA A 71 -18.17 9.60 -17.88
C ALA A 71 -18.30 9.93 -16.38
N ARG A 72 -17.96 9.00 -15.48
CA ARG A 72 -17.97 9.15 -14.02
C ARG A 72 -16.57 9.39 -13.43
N ALA A 73 -15.56 9.63 -14.27
CA ALA A 73 -14.18 9.79 -13.81
C ALA A 73 -14.00 10.92 -12.77
N GLY A 74 -14.75 12.03 -12.89
CA GLY A 74 -14.68 13.15 -11.95
C GLY A 74 -15.22 12.82 -10.55
N SER A 75 -16.36 12.13 -10.44
CA SER A 75 -16.88 11.69 -9.15
C SER A 75 -16.06 10.53 -8.57
N ALA A 76 -15.54 9.63 -9.42
CA ALA A 76 -14.66 8.55 -9.01
C ALA A 76 -13.33 9.07 -8.43
N SER A 77 -12.70 10.09 -9.05
CA SER A 77 -11.47 10.69 -8.53
C SER A 77 -11.70 11.46 -7.24
N ALA A 78 -12.84 12.17 -7.12
CA ALA A 78 -13.23 12.85 -5.88
C ALA A 78 -13.40 11.84 -4.74
N LEU A 79 -14.12 10.73 -4.97
CA LEU A 79 -14.30 9.68 -3.97
C LEU A 79 -12.96 9.02 -3.60
N LEU A 80 -12.10 8.72 -4.58
CA LEU A 80 -10.76 8.22 -4.32
C LEU A 80 -9.94 9.18 -3.45
N GLY A 81 -10.02 10.49 -3.72
CA GLY A 81 -9.38 11.52 -2.90
C GLY A 81 -9.92 11.54 -1.47
N CYS A 82 -11.23 11.54 -1.30
CA CYS A 82 -11.87 11.50 0.02
C CYS A 82 -11.45 10.26 0.82
N LEU A 83 -11.42 9.08 0.20
CA LEU A 83 -10.99 7.85 0.87
C LEU A 83 -9.50 7.92 1.28
N GLN A 84 -8.63 8.43 0.41
CA GLN A 84 -7.21 8.60 0.73
C GLN A 84 -7.01 9.53 1.92
N PHE A 85 -7.71 10.67 1.95
CA PHE A 85 -7.62 11.62 3.06
C PHE A 85 -8.20 11.06 4.35
N SER A 86 -9.34 10.37 4.31
CA SER A 86 -9.93 9.73 5.50
C SER A 86 -8.99 8.69 6.11
N VAL A 87 -8.36 7.85 5.27
CA VAL A 87 -7.39 6.86 5.75
C VAL A 87 -6.14 7.53 6.29
N ALA A 88 -5.62 8.56 5.62
CA ALA A 88 -4.45 9.30 6.09
C ALA A 88 -4.71 10.01 7.43
N ALA A 89 -5.90 10.60 7.60
CA ALA A 89 -6.33 11.23 8.85
C ALA A 89 -6.44 10.19 9.98
N GLY A 90 -7.08 9.05 9.73
CA GLY A 90 -7.20 7.97 10.71
C GLY A 90 -5.83 7.38 11.10
N ALA A 91 -4.95 7.15 10.13
CA ALA A 91 -3.59 6.67 10.39
C ALA A 91 -2.78 7.69 11.20
N SER A 92 -2.87 8.98 10.87
CA SER A 92 -2.18 10.06 11.58
C SER A 92 -2.70 10.19 13.02
N ALA A 93 -4.01 10.12 13.22
CA ALA A 93 -4.62 10.13 14.55
C ALA A 93 -4.16 8.93 15.38
N LEU A 94 -4.11 7.73 14.78
CA LEU A 94 -3.62 6.53 15.45
C LEU A 94 -2.16 6.67 15.89
N VAL A 95 -1.28 7.19 15.02
CA VAL A 95 0.12 7.48 15.38
C VAL A 95 0.20 8.52 16.50
N GLY A 96 -0.64 9.56 16.46
CA GLY A 96 -0.66 10.63 17.46
C GLY A 96 -1.12 10.15 18.84
N VAL A 97 -2.10 9.24 18.91
CA VAL A 97 -2.56 8.64 20.18
C VAL A 97 -1.54 7.65 20.74
N LEU A 98 -0.84 6.92 19.88
CA LEU A 98 0.15 5.90 20.26
C LEU A 98 1.57 6.47 20.44
N HIS A 99 1.73 7.79 20.36
CA HIS A 99 3.03 8.46 20.39
C HIS A 99 3.62 8.43 21.80
N ASP A 100 4.70 7.67 21.96
CA ASP A 100 5.47 7.56 23.21
C ASP A 100 6.90 8.15 23.08
N GLY A 101 7.12 9.06 22.12
CA GLY A 101 8.44 9.62 21.82
C GLY A 101 9.42 8.67 21.08
N SER A 102 9.01 7.44 20.79
CA SER A 102 9.78 6.44 20.04
C SER A 102 9.32 6.32 18.57
N ALA A 103 10.14 5.70 17.72
CA ALA A 103 9.82 5.38 16.32
C ALA A 103 8.94 4.12 16.15
N VAL A 104 8.72 3.37 17.22
CA VAL A 104 7.90 2.15 17.25
C VAL A 104 6.44 2.38 16.79
N PRO A 105 5.68 3.37 17.32
CA PRO A 105 4.29 3.59 16.91
C PRO A 105 4.14 3.89 15.41
N MET A 106 5.06 4.67 14.83
CA MET A 106 5.08 4.91 13.38
C MET A 106 5.32 3.60 12.61
N ALA A 107 6.30 2.80 13.02
CA ALA A 107 6.62 1.53 12.35
C ALA A 107 5.48 0.50 12.45
N MET A 108 4.74 0.49 13.58
CA MET A 108 3.54 -0.33 13.76
C MET A 108 2.45 0.06 12.76
N VAL A 109 2.14 1.35 12.64
CA VAL A 109 1.09 1.81 11.71
C VAL A 109 1.47 1.53 10.26
N ILE A 110 2.74 1.73 9.88
CA ILE A 110 3.24 1.37 8.53
C ILE A 110 3.08 -0.12 8.26
N SER A 111 3.46 -0.97 9.22
CA SER A 111 3.33 -2.43 9.12
C SER A 111 1.87 -2.86 9.01
N LEU A 112 0.99 -2.28 9.83
CA LEU A 112 -0.44 -2.53 9.80
C LEU A 112 -1.03 -2.18 8.43
N CYS A 113 -0.71 -1.00 7.89
CA CYS A 113 -1.11 -0.63 6.52
C CYS A 113 -0.60 -1.62 5.47
N GLY A 114 0.64 -2.11 5.60
CA GLY A 114 1.20 -3.14 4.74
C GLY A 114 0.41 -4.45 4.80
N ILE A 115 0.05 -4.90 6.00
CA ILE A 115 -0.76 -6.11 6.21
C ILE A 115 -2.15 -5.93 5.59
N LEU A 116 -2.79 -4.78 5.82
CA LEU A 116 -4.11 -4.47 5.27
C LEU A 116 -4.09 -4.48 3.74
N VAL A 117 -3.10 -3.86 3.11
CA VAL A 117 -3.04 -3.80 1.64
C VAL A 117 -2.74 -5.16 1.01
N VAL A 118 -1.89 -5.98 1.64
CA VAL A 118 -1.64 -7.38 1.22
C VAL A 118 -2.91 -8.21 1.37
N SER A 119 -3.61 -8.08 2.49
CA SER A 119 -4.87 -8.79 2.77
C SER A 119 -5.96 -8.42 1.76
N ALA A 120 -6.13 -7.12 1.49
CA ALA A 120 -7.05 -6.61 0.48
C ALA A 120 -6.68 -7.16 -0.91
N ALA A 121 -5.40 -7.11 -1.30
CA ALA A 121 -4.94 -7.64 -2.58
C ALA A 121 -5.19 -9.15 -2.72
N MET A 122 -4.98 -9.94 -1.66
CA MET A 122 -5.28 -11.37 -1.65
C MET A 122 -6.78 -11.64 -1.76
N LEU A 123 -7.61 -10.89 -1.03
CA LEU A 123 -9.07 -11.03 -1.10
C LEU A 123 -9.59 -10.69 -2.50
N THR A 124 -9.13 -9.59 -3.09
CA THR A 124 -9.50 -9.20 -4.46
C THR A 124 -9.14 -10.30 -5.47
N ARG A 125 -7.94 -10.88 -5.36
CA ARG A 125 -7.52 -11.99 -6.23
C ARG A 125 -8.37 -13.25 -6.03
N ARG A 126 -8.69 -13.60 -4.78
CA ARG A 126 -9.57 -14.75 -4.48
C ARG A 126 -10.96 -14.57 -5.10
N LEU A 127 -11.54 -13.39 -4.97
CA LEU A 127 -12.87 -13.09 -5.54
C LEU A 127 -12.85 -13.09 -7.08
N GLN A 128 -11.79 -12.57 -7.69
CA GLN A 128 -11.62 -12.62 -9.15
C GLN A 128 -11.51 -14.07 -9.65
N ASN A 129 -10.73 -14.90 -8.97
CA ASN A 129 -10.58 -16.32 -9.33
C ASN A 129 -11.90 -17.08 -9.16
N ALA A 130 -12.63 -16.86 -8.07
CA ALA A 130 -13.94 -17.48 -7.84
C ALA A 130 -14.96 -17.09 -8.92
N ARG A 131 -14.98 -15.83 -9.35
CA ARG A 131 -15.84 -15.35 -10.44
C ARG A 131 -15.46 -15.98 -11.79
N ALA A 132 -14.17 -16.09 -12.10
CA ALA A 132 -13.70 -16.70 -13.33
C ALA A 132 -14.09 -18.19 -13.41
N LEU A 133 -14.00 -18.92 -12.30
CA LEU A 133 -14.44 -20.31 -12.21
C LEU A 133 -15.96 -20.44 -12.40
N ALA A 134 -16.75 -19.56 -11.77
CA ALA A 134 -18.20 -19.56 -11.93
C ALA A 134 -18.63 -19.28 -13.38
N GLN A 135 -17.92 -18.40 -14.10
CA GLN A 135 -18.19 -18.12 -15.51
C GLN A 135 -17.76 -19.26 -16.45
N ALA A 136 -16.81 -20.09 -16.07
CA ALA A 136 -16.38 -21.25 -16.87
C ALA A 136 -17.31 -22.47 -16.73
N GLN A 137 -18.25 -22.44 -15.78
CA GLN A 137 -19.24 -23.51 -15.56
C GLN A 137 -20.62 -23.21 -16.18
N VAL A 138 -20.79 -22.04 -16.80
CA VAL A 138 -21.99 -21.62 -17.55
C VAL A 138 -21.71 -21.76 -19.04
#